data_AF-A0A1V6GNN9-F1
#
_entry.id   AF-A0A1V6GNN9-F1
#
_cell.length_a   1.000
_cell.length_b   1.000
_cell.length_c   1.000
_cell.angle_alpha   90.00
_cell.angle_beta   90.00
_cell.angle_gamma   90.00
#
_symmetry.space_group_name_H-M   'P 1'
#
loop_
_entity.id
_entity.type
_entity.pdbx_description
1 polymer ?
#
loop_
_entity_poly.entity_id
_entity_poly.type
_entity_poly.pdbx_seq_one_letter_code
_entity_poly.pdbx_strand_id
1 'polypeptide(L)'
;MFEPIHGSAPDIAGRGLANPVGMMWSMVLMLEHLGQNDAAALLMGALEQVLAAGRVRTPDMGGRSTTAEVADEVCGALRSWERRPFTFQAHGPMTEK
;
A
#
# COMPACT_ATOMS: atom_id res chain seq x y z
N MET A 1 18.48 2.83 1.80
CA MET A 1 17.84 2.28 0.57
C MET A 1 16.63 1.50 1.02
N PHE A 2 15.50 1.63 0.30
CA PHE A 2 14.25 0.93 0.61
C PHE A 2 13.92 0.03 -0.56
N GLU A 3 13.73 -1.27 -0.30
CA GLU A 3 13.48 -2.27 -1.33
C GLU A 3 12.63 -3.41 -0.76
N PRO A 4 11.87 -4.13 -1.60
CA PRO A 4 11.23 -5.35 -1.18
C PRO A 4 12.27 -6.47 -0.99
N ILE A 5 12.07 -7.32 0.02
CA ILE A 5 13.03 -8.40 0.36
C ILE A 5 12.96 -9.61 -0.57
N HIS A 6 11.97 -9.68 -1.47
CA HIS A 6 11.81 -10.79 -2.40
C HIS A 6 12.80 -10.69 -3.58
N GLY A 7 13.16 -11.83 -4.16
CA GLY A 7 14.04 -11.89 -5.34
C GLY A 7 13.39 -11.40 -6.64
N SER A 8 14.10 -11.54 -7.75
CA SER A 8 13.69 -11.06 -9.08
C SER A 8 12.56 -11.86 -9.75
N ALA A 9 12.23 -13.05 -9.23
CA ALA A 9 11.17 -13.94 -9.73
C ALA A 9 11.17 -14.12 -11.28
N PRO A 10 12.28 -14.63 -11.86
CA PRO A 10 12.48 -14.67 -13.31
C PRO A 10 11.46 -15.56 -14.05
N ASP A 11 10.89 -16.56 -13.38
CA ASP A 11 9.85 -17.46 -13.89
C ASP A 11 8.49 -16.78 -14.15
N ILE A 12 8.26 -15.62 -13.52
CA ILE A 12 7.05 -14.81 -13.69
C ILE A 12 7.30 -13.41 -14.27
N ALA A 13 8.56 -13.09 -14.59
CA ALA A 13 8.93 -11.81 -15.19
C ALA A 13 8.14 -11.54 -16.49
N GLY A 14 7.59 -10.33 -16.61
CA GLY A 14 6.79 -9.93 -17.78
C GLY A 14 5.39 -10.54 -17.87
N ARG A 15 4.98 -11.39 -16.91
CA ARG A 15 3.66 -12.07 -16.94
C ARG A 15 2.56 -11.35 -16.16
N GLY A 16 2.89 -10.27 -15.47
CA GLY A 16 1.93 -9.51 -14.65
C GLY A 16 1.37 -10.30 -13.47
N LEU A 17 2.16 -11.23 -12.92
CA LEU A 17 1.75 -12.10 -11.79
C LEU A 17 2.46 -11.77 -10.48
N ALA A 18 3.43 -10.85 -10.50
CA ALA A 18 4.16 -10.45 -9.31
C ALA A 18 3.24 -9.72 -8.32
N ASN A 19 3.41 -9.99 -7.04
CA ASN A 19 2.70 -9.29 -5.98
C ASN A 19 3.33 -7.90 -5.73
N PRO A 20 2.60 -6.79 -5.96
CA PRO A 20 3.17 -5.46 -5.79
C PRO A 20 3.24 -4.98 -4.32
N VAL A 21 2.64 -5.71 -3.38
CA VAL A 21 2.49 -5.27 -1.97
C VAL A 21 3.83 -4.99 -1.31
N GLY A 22 4.84 -5.85 -1.52
CA GLY A 22 6.16 -5.67 -0.91
C GLY A 22 6.81 -4.34 -1.32
N MET A 23 6.75 -4.01 -2.61
CA MET A 23 7.28 -2.74 -3.12
C MET A 23 6.52 -1.54 -2.55
N MET A 24 5.19 -1.61 -2.49
CA MET A 24 4.37 -0.51 -1.94
C MET A 24 4.65 -0.30 -0.44
N TRP A 25 4.88 -1.36 0.33
CA TRP A 25 5.28 -1.21 1.73
C TRP A 25 6.69 -0.60 1.85
N SER A 26 7.64 -0.99 0.99
CA SER A 26 8.94 -0.29 0.95
C SER A 26 8.80 1.21 0.66
N MET A 27 7.80 1.61 -0.14
CA MET A 27 7.47 3.03 -0.35
C MET A 27 6.89 3.70 0.91
N VAL A 28 6.07 3.01 1.71
CA VAL A 28 5.60 3.51 3.01
C VAL A 28 6.79 3.86 3.91
N LEU A 29 7.74 2.92 4.06
CA LEU A 29 8.96 3.14 4.86
C LEU A 29 9.80 4.31 4.35
N MET A 30 9.88 4.47 3.03
CA MET A 30 10.56 5.60 2.40
C MET A 30 9.86 6.93 2.71
N LEU A 31 8.53 6.97 2.65
CA LEU A 31 7.74 8.18 2.94
C LEU A 31 7.88 8.60 4.42
N GLU A 32 7.85 7.65 5.35
CA GLU A 32 8.13 7.90 6.77
C GLU A 32 9.53 8.49 6.97
N HIS A 33 10.54 7.91 6.32
CA HIS A 33 11.91 8.42 6.40
C HIS A 33 12.07 9.85 5.85
N LEU A 34 11.27 10.22 4.85
CA LEU A 34 11.24 11.57 4.29
C LEU A 34 10.37 12.56 5.11
N GLY A 35 9.79 12.12 6.23
CA GLY A 35 8.88 12.92 7.04
C GLY A 35 7.48 13.12 6.43
N GLN A 36 7.14 12.37 5.38
CA GLN A 36 5.85 12.43 4.68
C GLN A 36 4.82 11.49 5.34
N ASN A 37 4.58 11.68 6.64
CA ASN A 37 3.80 10.76 7.46
C ASN A 37 2.34 10.63 7.01
N ASP A 38 1.72 11.72 6.55
CA ASP A 38 0.34 11.69 6.05
C ASP A 38 0.23 10.82 4.79
N ALA A 39 1.17 10.96 3.85
CA ALA A 39 1.22 10.15 2.64
C ALA A 39 1.51 8.68 2.95
N ALA A 40 2.41 8.42 3.91
CA ALA A 40 2.71 7.07 4.39
C ALA A 40 1.45 6.40 4.99
N ALA A 41 0.75 7.10 5.88
CA ALA A 41 -0.47 6.63 6.51
C ALA A 41 -1.59 6.37 5.49
N LEU A 42 -1.74 7.24 4.48
CA LEU A 42 -2.70 7.05 3.39
C LEU A 42 -2.40 5.78 2.58
N LEU A 43 -1.15 5.57 2.17
CA LEU A 43 -0.76 4.38 1.41
C LEU A 43 -0.89 3.10 2.25
N MET A 44 -0.46 3.14 3.51
CA MET A 44 -0.57 1.99 4.41
C MET A 44 -2.04 1.62 4.66
N GLY A 45 -2.89 2.61 4.97
CA GLY A 45 -4.32 2.38 5.16
C GLY A 45 -5.02 1.86 3.91
N ALA A 46 -4.62 2.32 2.71
CA ALA A 46 -5.12 1.77 1.46
C ALA A 46 -4.70 0.30 1.25
N LEU A 47 -3.44 -0.05 1.52
CA LEU A 47 -2.96 -1.43 1.47
C LEU A 47 -3.74 -2.32 2.45
N GLU A 48 -3.86 -1.91 3.71
CA GLU A 48 -4.61 -2.65 4.74
C GLU A 48 -6.07 -2.88 4.31
N GLN A 49 -6.74 -1.83 3.81
CA GLN A 49 -8.12 -1.92 3.35
C GLN A 49 -8.28 -2.94 2.22
N VAL A 50 -7.40 -2.89 1.21
CA VAL A 50 -7.47 -3.78 0.05
C VAL A 50 -7.18 -5.22 0.44
N LEU A 51 -6.14 -5.45 1.25
CA LEU A 51 -5.77 -6.78 1.72
C LEU A 51 -6.83 -7.39 2.63
N ALA A 52 -7.41 -6.61 3.55
CA ALA A 52 -8.48 -7.05 4.44
C ALA A 52 -9.78 -7.37 3.68
N ALA A 53 -10.10 -6.60 2.63
CA ALA A 53 -11.25 -6.88 1.78
C ALA A 53 -11.07 -8.18 0.98
N GLY A 54 -9.83 -8.55 0.64
CA GLY A 54 -9.49 -9.81 0.01
C GLY A 54 -10.09 -10.03 -1.39
N ARG A 55 -10.55 -8.97 -2.05
CA ARG A 55 -11.18 -9.01 -3.39
C ARG A 55 -10.17 -9.28 -4.50
N VAL A 56 -8.99 -8.69 -4.40
CA VAL A 56 -7.87 -8.87 -5.34
C VAL A 56 -6.70 -9.54 -4.63
N ARG A 57 -6.16 -10.61 -5.24
CA ARG A 57 -5.06 -11.40 -4.69
C ARG A 57 -4.25 -12.01 -5.84
N THR A 58 -2.94 -11.81 -5.84
CA THR A 58 -2.03 -12.46 -6.79
C THR A 58 -1.88 -13.96 -6.50
N PRO A 59 -1.32 -14.75 -7.43
CA PRO A 59 -1.21 -16.20 -7.27
C PRO A 59 -0.44 -16.68 -6.04
N ASP A 60 0.61 -15.95 -5.63
CA ASP A 60 1.38 -16.21 -4.40
C ASP A 60 0.52 -16.09 -3.14
N MET A 61 -0.53 -15.28 -3.18
CA MET A 61 -1.53 -15.12 -2.11
C MET A 61 -2.74 -16.04 -2.29
N GLY A 62 -2.66 -17.04 -3.18
CA GLY A 62 -3.73 -17.99 -3.47
C GLY A 62 -4.89 -17.42 -4.31
N GLY A 63 -4.68 -16.27 -4.96
CA GLY A 63 -5.69 -15.64 -5.82
C GLY A 63 -5.44 -15.86 -7.31
N ARG A 64 -6.15 -15.07 -8.12
CA ARG A 64 -6.08 -15.11 -9.59
C ARG A 64 -5.87 -13.73 -10.21
N SER A 65 -5.72 -12.70 -9.38
CA SER A 65 -5.53 -11.32 -9.84
C SER A 65 -4.12 -11.12 -10.37
N THR A 66 -4.00 -10.19 -11.30
CA THR A 66 -2.73 -9.70 -11.84
C THR A 66 -2.12 -8.63 -10.94
N THR A 67 -0.83 -8.33 -11.17
CA THR A 67 -0.13 -7.20 -10.56
C THR A 67 -0.90 -5.89 -10.76
N ALA A 68 -1.43 -5.66 -11.98
CA ALA A 68 -2.15 -4.45 -12.33
C ALA A 68 -3.47 -4.34 -11.56
N GLU A 69 -4.25 -5.42 -11.47
CA GLU A 69 -5.54 -5.41 -10.73
C GLU A 69 -5.34 -5.11 -9.23
N VAL A 70 -4.30 -5.64 -8.60
CA VAL A 70 -3.97 -5.31 -7.21
C VAL A 70 -3.56 -3.84 -7.09
N ALA A 71 -2.71 -3.34 -7.99
CA ALA A 71 -2.28 -1.94 -7.98
C ALA A 71 -3.44 -0.96 -8.24
N ASP A 72 -4.35 -1.31 -9.13
CA ASP A 72 -5.53 -0.51 -9.47
C ASP A 72 -6.50 -0.42 -8.29
N GLU A 73 -6.70 -1.51 -7.55
CA GLU A 73 -7.55 -1.51 -6.35
C GLU A 73 -6.95 -0.63 -5.25
N VAL A 74 -5.62 -0.67 -5.04
CA VAL A 74 -4.93 0.23 -4.09
C VAL A 74 -5.04 1.69 -4.53
N CYS A 75 -4.82 1.97 -5.81
CA CYS A 75 -5.03 3.31 -6.37
C CYS A 75 -6.49 3.78 -6.21
N GLY A 76 -7.46 2.87 -6.35
CA GLY A 76 -8.87 3.14 -6.15
C GLY A 76 -9.19 3.49 -4.69
N ALA A 77 -8.60 2.75 -3.74
CA ALA A 77 -8.70 3.04 -2.32
C ALA A 77 -8.13 4.43 -1.99
N LEU A 78 -6.96 4.79 -2.54
CA LEU A 78 -6.36 6.13 -2.37
C LEU A 78 -7.27 7.26 -2.91
N ARG A 79 -7.84 7.10 -4.11
CA ARG A 79 -8.78 8.10 -4.67
C ARG A 79 -10.07 8.24 -3.85
N SER A 80 -10.44 7.22 -3.08
CA SER A 80 -11.59 7.32 -2.17
C SER A 80 -11.30 8.21 -0.96
N TRP A 81 -10.04 8.36 -0.58
CA TRP A 81 -9.60 9.26 0.50
C TRP A 81 -9.66 10.73 0.10
N GLU A 82 -9.29 11.08 -1.13
CA GLU A 82 -9.43 12.47 -1.65
C GLU A 82 -10.86 12.99 -1.61
N ARG A 83 -11.85 12.08 -1.61
CA ARG A 83 -13.28 12.41 -1.55
C ARG A 83 -13.84 12.45 -0.14
N ARG A 84 -13.06 12.14 0.91
CA ARG A 84 -13.50 12.33 2.29
C ARG A 84 -13.33 13.80 2.68
N PRO A 85 -14.36 14.46 3.24
CA PRO A 85 -14.18 15.80 3.76
C PRO A 85 -13.08 15.77 4.83
N PHE A 86 -12.13 16.68 4.71
CA PHE A 86 -11.00 16.82 5.62
C PHE A 86 -11.52 17.14 7.02
N THR A 87 -11.73 16.12 7.86
CA THR A 87 -11.97 16.31 9.28
C THR A 87 -10.62 16.38 9.96
N PHE A 88 -10.20 17.60 10.31
CA PHE A 88 -9.07 17.84 11.19
C PHE A 88 -9.35 17.16 12.53
N GLN A 89 -8.76 15.99 12.77
CA GLN A 89 -8.66 15.42 14.11
C GLN A 89 -7.50 16.14 14.79
N ALA A 90 -7.84 17.18 15.56
CA ALA A 90 -6.91 17.79 16.49
C ALA A 90 -6.32 16.67 17.37
N HIS A 91 -5.04 16.37 17.19
CA HIS A 91 -4.32 15.61 18.19
C HIS A 91 -4.39 16.41 19.48
N GLY A 92 -5.05 15.85 20.49
CA GLY A 92 -5.15 16.44 21.82
C GLY A 92 -3.76 16.76 22.38
N PRO A 93 -3.66 17.70 23.34
CA PRO A 93 -2.38 18.20 23.81
C PRO A 93 -1.50 17.04 24.28
N MET A 94 -0.31 16.97 23.69
CA MET A 94 0.76 16.08 24.11
C MET A 94 1.17 16.49 25.52
N THR A 95 0.62 15.82 26.53
CA THR A 95 1.08 16.01 27.92
C THR A 95 2.41 15.28 28.07
N GLU A 96 3.49 16.06 28.15
CA GLU A 96 4.78 15.62 28.66
C GLU A 96 4.61 14.95 30.04
N LYS A 97 5.17 13.76 30.17
CA LYS A 97 5.65 13.17 31.41
C LYS A 97 7.02 12.61 31.14
#